data_AF-A0A1P8LW55-F1
#
_entry.id   AF-A0A1P8LW55-F1
#
_cell.length_a   1.000
_cell.length_b   1.000
_cell.length_c   1.000
_cell.angle_alpha   90.00
_cell.angle_beta   90.00
_cell.angle_gamma   90.00
#
_symmetry.space_group_name_H-M   'P 1'
#
loop_
_entity.id
_entity.type
_entity.pdbx_description
1 polymer ?
#
loop_
_entity_poly.entity_id
_entity_poly.type
_entity_poly.pdbx_seq_one_letter_code
_entity_poly.pdbx_strand_id
1 'polypeptide(L)'
;MVETYLTQTRVNRLDAEFVFGREATEHIQTKLSDKFKTLINTGNFDAYSYSGEIPMGVVVITEPIEHVLVVIHDDIGVVRGIIDSKDRAAVTWARDWYSKHKAESTPLTLS
;
A
#
# COMPACT_ATOMS: atom_id res chain seq x y z
N MET A 1 9.23 25.43 7.35
CA MET A 1 9.85 24.34 8.13
C MET A 1 8.76 23.29 8.31
N VAL A 2 8.92 22.10 7.73
CA VAL A 2 7.96 21.00 7.90
C VAL A 2 8.51 20.12 9.00
N GLU A 3 7.87 20.13 10.17
CA GLU A 3 8.19 19.21 11.25
C GLU A 3 7.49 17.88 10.96
N THR A 4 8.27 16.87 10.59
CA THR A 4 7.77 15.50 10.46
C THR A 4 7.97 14.78 11.79
N TYR A 5 6.89 14.60 12.55
CA TYR A 5 6.88 13.69 13.69
C TYR A 5 6.77 12.27 13.15
N LEU A 6 7.91 11.56 13.05
CA LEU A 6 7.92 10.16 12.64
C LEU A 6 7.67 9.27 13.86
N THR A 7 6.40 8.98 14.14
CA THR A 7 6.05 7.88 15.05
C THR A 7 6.13 6.58 14.26
N GLN A 8 7.20 5.80 14.47
CA GLN A 8 7.37 4.50 13.84
C GLN A 8 6.68 3.41 14.67
N THR A 9 5.54 2.91 14.20
CA THR A 9 4.92 1.71 14.76
C THR A 9 5.53 0.48 14.09
N ARG A 10 6.15 -0.41 14.87
CA ARG A 10 6.61 -1.73 14.40
C ARG A 10 5.63 -2.78 14.87
N VAL A 11 5.05 -3.52 13.93
CA VAL A 11 4.15 -4.63 14.22
C VAL A 11 4.92 -5.93 14.02
N ASN A 12 4.89 -6.84 15.01
CA ASN A 12 5.61 -8.13 14.92
C ASN A 12 4.99 -9.08 13.89
N ARG A 13 3.70 -8.91 13.61
CA ARG A 13 2.97 -9.56 12.53
C ARG A 13 2.16 -8.49 11.83
N LEU A 14 2.54 -8.18 10.60
CA LEU A 14 1.64 -7.47 9.70
C LEU A 14 0.61 -8.51 9.23
N ASP A 15 -0.65 -8.12 9.16
CA ASP A 15 -1.70 -8.90 8.51
C ASP A 15 -2.30 -7.93 7.51
N ALA A 16 -1.76 -7.96 6.29
CA ALA A 16 -2.03 -6.94 5.29
C ALA A 16 -2.08 -7.54 3.90
N GLU A 17 -2.69 -6.77 3.01
CA GLU A 17 -2.71 -7.06 1.60
C GLU A 17 -2.27 -5.81 0.84
N PHE A 18 -1.47 -5.99 -0.20
CA PHE A 18 -0.94 -4.91 -1.01
C PHE A 18 -1.32 -5.08 -2.47
N VAL A 19 -1.79 -4.00 -3.08
CA VAL A 19 -1.97 -3.91 -4.53
C VAL A 19 -0.97 -2.89 -5.06
N PHE A 20 -0.05 -3.35 -5.90
CA PHE A 20 0.98 -2.50 -6.51
C PHE A 20 0.61 -2.20 -7.96
N GLY A 21 0.79 -0.93 -8.37
CA GLY A 21 0.69 -0.57 -9.78
C GLY A 21 1.86 -1.13 -10.57
N ARG A 22 1.71 -1.16 -11.89
CA ARG A 22 2.68 -1.74 -12.84
C ARG A 22 4.14 -1.37 -12.55
N GLU A 23 4.45 -0.08 -12.43
CA GLU A 23 5.83 0.39 -12.24
C GLU A 23 6.43 -0.08 -10.91
N ALA A 24 5.63 -0.08 -9.85
CA ALA A 24 6.05 -0.60 -8.55
C ALA A 24 6.29 -2.12 -8.61
N THR A 25 5.41 -2.87 -9.28
CA THR A 25 5.60 -4.31 -9.54
C THR A 25 6.90 -4.57 -10.30
N GLU A 26 7.16 -3.85 -11.40
CA GLU A 26 8.37 -4.00 -12.20
C GLU A 26 9.62 -3.69 -11.36
N HIS A 27 9.58 -2.64 -10.53
CA HIS A 27 10.69 -2.31 -9.64
C HIS A 27 10.92 -3.40 -8.58
N ILE A 28 9.85 -3.94 -7.99
CA ILE A 28 9.93 -5.04 -7.03
C ILE A 28 10.57 -6.26 -7.68
N GLN A 29 10.09 -6.67 -8.85
CA GLN A 29 10.57 -7.86 -9.55
C GLN A 29 12.02 -7.73 -10.06
N THR A 30 12.48 -6.52 -10.37
CA THR A 30 13.82 -6.33 -10.97
C THR A 30 14.90 -5.88 -9.99
N LYS A 31 14.56 -5.08 -8.97
CA LYS A 31 15.53 -4.46 -8.05
C LYS A 31 15.43 -4.97 -6.63
N LEU A 32 14.25 -5.41 -6.20
CA LEU A 32 14.00 -5.81 -4.82
C LEU A 32 13.64 -7.30 -4.68
N SER A 33 13.70 -8.08 -5.76
CA SER A 33 13.16 -9.45 -5.81
C SER A 33 13.58 -10.30 -4.62
N ASP A 34 14.86 -10.41 -4.30
CA ASP A 34 15.33 -11.26 -3.19
C ASP A 34 14.86 -10.78 -1.80
N LYS A 35 14.85 -9.46 -1.58
CA LYS A 35 14.37 -8.87 -0.32
C LYS A 35 12.86 -9.06 -0.21
N PHE A 36 12.14 -8.82 -1.29
CA PHE A 36 10.68 -8.95 -1.33
C PHE A 36 10.23 -10.41 -1.27
N LYS A 37 10.98 -11.35 -1.87
CA LYS A 37 10.77 -12.80 -1.72
C LYS A 37 10.88 -13.20 -0.26
N THR A 38 11.92 -12.73 0.44
CA THR A 38 12.09 -13.01 1.86
C THR A 38 10.89 -12.51 2.67
N LEU A 39 10.38 -11.32 2.33
CA LEU A 39 9.21 -10.71 2.97
C LEU A 39 7.91 -11.47 2.66
N ILE A 40 7.62 -11.79 1.40
CA ILE A 40 6.43 -12.57 1.01
C ILE A 40 6.45 -13.95 1.66
N ASN A 41 7.61 -14.60 1.70
CA ASN A 41 7.77 -15.93 2.29
C ASN A 41 7.55 -15.98 3.81
N THR A 42 7.47 -14.83 4.50
CA THR A 42 7.07 -14.85 5.91
C THR A 42 5.58 -15.14 6.10
N GLY A 43 4.76 -15.05 5.05
CA GLY A 43 3.31 -15.23 5.12
C GLY A 43 2.59 -14.14 5.92
N ASN A 44 3.22 -12.97 6.10
CA ASN A 44 2.66 -11.84 6.86
C ASN A 44 1.88 -10.86 5.96
N PHE A 45 1.87 -11.07 4.65
CA PHE A 45 1.04 -10.29 3.76
C PHE A 45 0.83 -11.00 2.43
N ASP A 46 -0.25 -10.65 1.77
CA ASP A 46 -0.48 -10.97 0.36
C ASP A 46 -0.13 -9.76 -0.51
N ALA A 47 0.40 -10.02 -1.70
CA ALA A 47 0.73 -8.98 -2.66
C ALA A 47 0.14 -9.29 -4.03
N TYR A 48 -0.37 -8.26 -4.68
CA TYR A 48 -1.01 -8.31 -5.98
C TYR A 48 -0.43 -7.24 -6.90
N SER A 49 -0.42 -7.54 -8.20
CA SER A 49 -0.04 -6.61 -9.26
C SER A 49 -1.28 -6.16 -10.02
N TYR A 50 -1.51 -4.86 -10.01
CA TYR A 50 -2.46 -4.17 -10.88
C TYR A 50 -1.74 -3.69 -12.13
N SER A 51 -2.27 -4.03 -13.31
CA SER A 51 -1.65 -3.65 -14.60
C SER A 51 -1.83 -2.17 -14.95
N GLY A 52 -2.79 -1.50 -14.30
CA GLY A 52 -3.03 -0.07 -14.45
C GLY A 52 -2.16 0.79 -13.54
N GLU A 53 -2.46 2.08 -13.52
CA GLU A 53 -1.81 3.07 -12.67
C GLU A 53 -2.54 3.21 -11.34
N ILE A 54 -1.76 3.39 -10.28
CA ILE A 54 -2.27 3.78 -8.96
C ILE A 54 -1.94 5.26 -8.78
N PRO A 55 -2.93 6.17 -8.89
CA PRO A 55 -2.68 7.61 -8.91
C PRO A 55 -2.35 8.19 -7.52
N MET A 56 -2.63 7.43 -6.46
CA MET A 56 -2.35 7.80 -5.08
C MET A 56 -2.24 6.54 -4.22
N GLY A 57 -1.44 6.58 -3.17
CA GLY A 57 -1.45 5.52 -2.16
C GLY A 57 -2.72 5.60 -1.32
N VAL A 58 -3.40 4.47 -1.13
CA VAL A 58 -4.53 4.36 -0.21
C VAL A 58 -4.25 3.23 0.77
N VAL A 59 -4.24 3.54 2.06
CA VAL A 59 -4.03 2.56 3.13
C VAL A 59 -5.27 2.54 4.01
N VAL A 60 -5.91 1.39 4.12
CA VAL A 60 -7.00 1.17 5.09
C VAL A 60 -6.41 0.45 6.29
N ILE A 61 -6.45 1.09 7.44
CA ILE A 61 -6.02 0.50 8.71
C ILE A 61 -7.27 0.04 9.43
N THR A 62 -7.33 -1.24 9.77
CA THR A 62 -8.51 -1.87 10.40
C THR A 62 -8.42 -1.90 11.92
N GLU A 63 -7.21 -2.01 12.46
CA GLU A 63 -6.94 -2.14 13.89
C GLU A 63 -5.74 -1.28 14.32
N PRO A 64 -5.70 -0.79 15.58
CA PRO A 64 -6.75 -0.89 16.59
C PRO A 64 -7.90 0.12 16.37
N ILE A 65 -7.67 1.14 15.55
CA ILE A 65 -8.66 2.17 15.21
C ILE A 65 -8.75 2.23 13.71
N GLU A 66 -9.96 2.07 13.20
CA GLU A 66 -10.20 2.15 11.76
C GLU A 66 -9.95 3.57 11.24
N HIS A 67 -9.08 3.70 10.24
CA HIS A 67 -8.82 4.96 9.55
C HIS A 67 -8.20 4.73 8.17
N VAL A 68 -8.22 5.77 7.34
CA VAL A 68 -7.58 5.78 6.03
C VAL A 68 -6.41 6.75 6.02
N LEU A 69 -5.32 6.33 5.38
CA LEU A 69 -4.27 7.23 4.92
C LEU A 69 -4.36 7.33 3.40
N VAL A 70 -4.50 8.56 2.89
CA VAL A 70 -4.32 8.85 1.47
C VAL A 70 -2.96 9.51 1.29
N VAL A 71 -2.07 8.85 0.57
CA VAL A 71 -0.71 9.31 0.28
C VAL A 71 -0.69 9.92 -1.12
N ILE A 72 -0.56 11.23 -1.16
CA ILE A 72 -0.44 11.99 -2.40
C ILE A 72 1.05 12.08 -2.73
N HIS A 73 1.43 11.63 -3.92
CA HIS A 73 2.77 11.74 -4.45
C HIS A 73 2.75 12.46 -5.81
N ASP A 74 3.90 13.00 -6.21
CA ASP A 74 4.06 13.47 -7.58
C ASP A 74 4.38 12.32 -8.55
N ASP A 75 4.66 12.68 -9.80
CA ASP A 75 4.99 11.79 -10.91
C ASP A 75 6.31 11.03 -10.71
N ILE A 76 7.21 11.53 -9.86
CA ILE A 76 8.47 10.85 -9.51
C ILE A 76 8.38 10.07 -8.18
N GLY A 77 7.18 9.94 -7.62
CA GLY A 77 6.91 9.16 -6.41
C GLY A 77 7.28 9.85 -5.09
N VAL A 78 7.60 11.15 -5.12
CA VAL A 78 7.88 11.91 -3.89
C VAL A 78 6.56 12.25 -3.21
N VAL A 79 6.42 11.83 -1.95
CA VAL A 79 5.24 12.14 -1.13
C VAL A 79 5.11 13.65 -0.95
N ARG A 80 3.99 14.21 -1.39
CA ARG A 80 3.62 15.63 -1.31
C ARG A 80 2.62 15.93 -0.21
N GLY A 81 1.87 14.93 0.24
CA GLY A 81 0.92 15.07 1.33
C GLY A 81 0.39 13.73 1.81
N ILE A 82 -0.09 13.75 3.05
CA ILE A 82 -0.80 12.61 3.65
C ILE A 82 -2.08 13.17 4.25
N ILE A 83 -3.21 12.55 3.91
CA ILE A 83 -4.49 12.79 4.56
C ILE A 83 -4.74 11.61 5.48
N ASP A 84 -4.83 11.86 6.78
CA ASP A 84 -5.25 10.89 7.79
C ASP A 84 -6.68 11.21 8.19
N SER A 85 -7.58 10.24 8.03
CA SER A 85 -8.99 10.42 8.34
C SER A 85 -9.60 9.20 9.02
N LYS A 86 -10.30 9.46 10.12
CA LYS A 86 -11.19 8.53 10.82
C LYS A 86 -12.65 8.68 10.37
N ASP A 87 -12.91 9.54 9.39
CA ASP A 87 -14.26 9.74 8.88
C ASP A 87 -14.77 8.46 8.21
N ARG A 88 -15.99 8.06 8.59
CA ARG A 88 -16.57 6.79 8.15
C ARG A 88 -16.77 6.76 6.63
N ALA A 89 -17.14 7.87 6.00
CA ALA A 89 -17.34 7.91 4.56
C ALA A 89 -15.99 7.77 3.82
N ALA A 90 -14.93 8.41 4.33
CA ALA A 90 -13.58 8.25 3.80
C ALA A 90 -13.08 6.79 3.89
N VAL A 91 -13.32 6.12 5.02
CA VAL A 91 -12.98 4.71 5.21
C VAL A 91 -13.77 3.80 4.25
N THR A 92 -15.08 4.01 4.10
CA THR A 92 -15.90 3.23 3.16
C THR A 92 -15.40 3.39 1.73
N TRP A 93 -15.16 4.63 1.29
CA TRP A 93 -14.58 4.89 -0.03
C TRP A 93 -13.25 4.17 -0.24
N ALA A 94 -12.35 4.19 0.75
CA ALA A 94 -11.04 3.57 0.64
C ALA A 94 -11.12 2.04 0.51
N ARG A 95 -12.06 1.41 1.21
CA ARG A 95 -12.33 -0.03 1.09
C ARG A 95 -12.87 -0.40 -0.30
N ASP A 96 -13.79 0.39 -0.83
CA ASP A 96 -14.34 0.19 -2.17
C ASP A 96 -13.26 0.39 -3.23
N TRP A 97 -12.44 1.44 -3.08
CA TRP A 97 -11.30 1.73 -3.95
C TRP A 97 -10.32 0.55 -3.95
N TYR A 98 -9.92 0.07 -2.78
CA TYR A 98 -9.03 -1.09 -2.65
C TYR A 98 -9.62 -2.33 -3.31
N SER A 99 -10.89 -2.65 -3.00
CA SER A 99 -11.57 -3.84 -3.51
C SER A 99 -11.66 -3.85 -5.03
N LYS A 100 -11.92 -2.70 -5.65
CA LYS A 100 -11.91 -2.55 -7.11
C LYS A 100 -10.54 -2.88 -7.70
N HIS A 101 -9.46 -2.29 -7.19
CA HIS A 101 -8.13 -2.53 -7.73
C HIS A 101 -7.66 -3.97 -7.49
N LYS A 102 -7.97 -4.54 -6.33
CA LYS A 102 -7.68 -5.96 -6.04
C LYS A 102 -8.40 -6.90 -7.01
N ALA A 103 -9.69 -6.65 -7.30
CA ALA A 103 -10.47 -7.48 -8.20
C ALA A 103 -9.93 -7.51 -9.64
N GLU A 104 -9.25 -6.44 -10.06
CA GLU A 104 -8.59 -6.31 -11.37
C GLU A 104 -7.11 -6.72 -11.34
N SER A 105 -6.59 -7.20 -10.19
CA SER A 105 -5.19 -7.56 -10.01
C SER A 105 -4.94 -9.07 -10.09
N THR A 106 -3.68 -9.44 -10.29
CA THR A 106 -3.21 -10.83 -10.18
C THR A 106 -2.22 -10.98 -9.02
N PRO A 107 -2.06 -12.18 -8.42
CA PRO A 107 -1.05 -12.39 -7.40
C PRO A 107 0.35 -11.99 -7.90
N LEU A 108 1.10 -11.26 -7.09
CA LEU A 108 2.46 -10.85 -7.41
C LEU A 108 3.37 -12.08 -7.42
N THR A 109 3.93 -12.40 -8.59
CA THR A 109 4.92 -13.46 -8.74
C THR A 109 6.32 -12.89 -8.76
N LEU A 110 7.24 -13.52 -8.04
CA LEU A 110 8.66 -13.16 -8.02
C LEU A 110 9.45 -14.31 -8.65
N SER A 111 10.08 -14.06 -9.80
CA SER A 111 10.98 -15.01 -10.49
C SER A 111 12.26 -15.21 -9.70
#